data_AF-A0A485BUK7-F1
#
_entry.id   AF-A0A485BUK7-F1
#
_cell.length_a   1.000
_cell.length_b   1.000
_cell.length_c   1.000
_cell.angle_alpha   90.00
_cell.angle_beta   90.00
_cell.angle_gamma   90.00
#
_symmetry.space_group_name_H-M   'P 1'
#
loop_
_entity.id
_entity.type
_entity.pdbx_description
1 polymer ?
#
loop_
_entity_poly.entity_id
_entity_poly.type
_entity_poly.pdbx_seq_one_letter_code
_entity_poly.pdbx_strand_id
1 'polypeptide(L)' 'MRRLFSLTLGGLLLLSPSAFAELPGLISQPLANGGQSWSLPIQTLCLSPR' A
#
# COMPACT_ATOMS: atom_id res chain seq x y z
N MET A 1 6.71 29.87 -3.79
CA MET A 1 7.35 28.80 -2.98
C MET A 1 6.49 27.53 -2.83
N ARG A 2 5.16 27.60 -2.64
CA ARG A 2 4.28 26.41 -2.48
C ARG A 2 4.32 25.38 -3.64
N ARG A 3 4.46 25.85 -4.88
CA ARG A 3 4.51 24.98 -6.08
C ARG A 3 5.75 24.09 -6.13
N LEU A 4 6.88 24.60 -5.62
CA LEU A 4 8.14 23.84 -5.57
C LEU A 4 8.02 22.67 -4.59
N PHE A 5 7.38 22.92 -3.44
CA PHE A 5 7.13 21.93 -2.40
C PHE A 5 6.22 20.79 -2.87
N SER A 6 5.18 21.08 -3.67
CA SER A 6 4.33 20.04 -4.26
C SER A 6 5.06 19.20 -5.31
N LEU A 7 5.95 19.82 -6.10
CA LEU A 7 6.77 19.12 -7.10
C LEU A 7 7.79 18.20 -6.44
N THR A 8 8.47 18.67 -5.38
CA THR A 8 9.42 17.84 -4.64
C THR A 8 8.72 16.70 -3.92
N LEU A 9 7.56 16.94 -3.31
CA LEU A 9 6.78 15.89 -2.64
C LEU A 9 6.26 14.84 -3.64
N GLY A 10 5.71 15.29 -4.78
CA GLY A 10 5.26 14.38 -5.84
C GLY A 10 6.40 13.56 -6.43
N GLY A 11 7.56 14.19 -6.68
CA GLY A 11 8.77 13.48 -7.13
C GLY A 11 9.29 12.48 -6.11
N LEU A 12 9.24 12.81 -4.82
CA LEU A 12 9.65 11.91 -3.74
C LEU A 12 8.73 10.68 -3.63
N LEU A 13 7.42 10.87 -3.84
CA LEU A 13 6.44 9.77 -3.87
C LEU A 13 6.65 8.84 -5.07
N LEU A 14 6.98 9.38 -6.25
CA LEU A 14 7.29 8.59 -7.44
C LEU A 14 8.59 7.77 -7.30
N LEU A 15 9.52 8.23 -6.46
CA LEU A 15 10.79 7.54 -6.20
C LEU A 15 10.69 6.52 -5.05
N SER A 16 9.50 6.27 -4.50
CA SER A 16 9.29 5.30 -3.42
C SER A 16 8.79 3.96 -3.98
N PRO A 17 9.69 3.00 -4.30
CA PRO A 17 9.29 1.66 -4.77
C PRO A 17 8.47 0.88 -3.74
N SER A 18 8.43 1.36 -2.49
CA SER A 18 7.67 0.79 -1.38
C SER A 18 6.15 0.87 -1.53
N ALA A 19 5.61 1.75 -2.38
CA ALA A 19 4.17 1.91 -2.58
C ALA A 19 3.57 0.94 -3.60
N PHE A 20 4.42 0.22 -4.36
CA PHE A 20 4.04 -0.81 -5.33
C PHE A 20 4.35 -2.23 -4.83
N ALA A 21 4.43 -2.43 -3.52
CA ALA A 21 4.41 -3.76 -2.94
C ALA A 21 2.96 -4.26 -2.89
N GLU A 22 2.47 -4.77 -4.03
CA GLU A 22 1.20 -5.50 -4.05
C GLU A 22 1.42 -6.83 -3.33
N LEU A 23 0.86 -6.95 -2.12
CA LEU A 23 0.90 -8.19 -1.37
C LEU A 23 0.13 -9.25 -2.18
N PRO A 24 0.80 -10.27 -2.72
CA PRO A 24 0.16 -11.20 -3.64
C PRO A 24 -1.02 -11.88 -2.94
N GLY A 25 -2.21 -11.70 -3.54
CA GLY A 25 -3.46 -12.25 -3.02
C GLY A 25 -4.08 -11.49 -1.85
N LEU A 26 -3.70 -10.23 -1.59
CA LEU A 26 -4.39 -9.38 -0.62
C LEU A 26 -5.78 -9.00 -1.16
N ILE A 27 -6.82 -9.48 -0.49
CA ILE A 27 -8.21 -9.25 -0.88
C ILE A 27 -8.81 -8.22 0.06
N SER A 28 -9.30 -7.12 -0.50
CA SER A 28 -10.06 -6.09 0.24
C SER A 28 -11.55 -6.29 0.03
N GLN A 29 -12.31 -6.33 1.12
CA GLN A 29 -13.75 -6.48 1.13
C GLN A 29 -14.37 -5.32 1.91
N PRO A 30 -15.15 -4.43 1.27
CA PRO A 30 -15.86 -3.37 1.98
C PRO A 30 -16.95 -3.99 2.87
N LEU A 31 -17.03 -3.53 4.11
CA LEU A 31 -18.10 -3.92 5.03
C LEU A 31 -19.25 -2.92 4.95
N ALA A 32 -20.47 -3.40 5.21
CA ALA A 32 -21.69 -2.58 5.16
C ALA A 32 -21.68 -1.39 6.13
N ASN A 33 -20.84 -1.42 7.17
CA ASN A 33 -20.66 -0.32 8.12
C ASN A 33 -19.62 0.74 7.68
N GLY A 34 -19.10 0.64 6.45
CA GLY A 34 -18.04 1.53 5.95
C GLY A 34 -16.63 1.13 6.38
N GLY A 35 -16.46 -0.01 7.07
CA GLY A 35 -15.16 -0.61 7.36
C GLY A 35 -14.59 -1.36 6.16
N GLN A 36 -13.34 -1.82 6.30
CA GLN A 36 -12.68 -2.69 5.32
C GLN A 36 -12.16 -3.94 6.01
N SER A 37 -12.48 -5.10 5.45
CA SER A 37 -11.90 -6.38 5.83
C SER A 37 -10.81 -6.74 4.83
N TRP A 38 -9.70 -7.24 5.37
CA TRP A 38 -8.52 -7.59 4.61
C TRP A 38 -8.22 -9.06 4.85
N SER A 39 -8.05 -9.82 3.78
CA SER A 39 -7.60 -11.21 3.85
C SER A 39 -6.23 -11.31 3.20
N LEU A 40 -5.25 -11.80 3.96
CA LEU A 40 -3.88 -12.03 3.49
C LEU A 40 -3.61 -13.54 3.47
N PRO A 41 -3.21 -14.12 2.33
CA PRO A 41 -2.86 -15.53 2.24
C PRO A 41 -1.72 -15.87 3.20
N ILE A 42 -1.80 -17.01 3.87
CA ILE A 42 -0.78 -17.42 4.85
C ILE A 42 0.57 -17.70 4.20
N GLN A 43 0.58 -18.14 2.93
CA GLN A 43 1.79 -18.22 2.11
C GLN A 43 2.55 -16.89 2.03
N THR A 44 1.87 -15.74 2.07
CA THR A 44 2.51 -14.41 2.12
C THR A 44 3.12 -14.12 3.50
N LEU A 45 2.52 -14.63 4.57
CA LEU A 45 3.09 -14.56 5.92
C LEU A 45 4.35 -15.43 6.05
N CYS A 46 4.35 -16.63 5.47
CA CYS A 46 5.52 -17.51 5.46
C CYS A 46 6.67 -16.98 4.61
N LEU A 47 6.36 -16.19 3.56
CA LEU A 47 7.35 -15.54 2.68
C LEU A 47 7.87 -14.21 3.24
N SER A 48 7.25 -13.69 4.30
CA SER A 48 7.77 -12.60 5.12
C SER A 48 8.29 -13.13 6.47
N PRO A 49 9.29 -14.03 6.50
CA PRO A 49 9.96 -14.35 7.74
C PRO A 49 10.80 -13.14 8.13
N ARG A 50 10.53 -12.60 9.31
CA ARG A 50 11.60 -11.95 10.07
C ARG A 50 12.58 -13.02 10.52
#